data_AF-A0A932FQZ1-F1
#
_entry.id   AF-A0A932FQZ1-F1
#
_cell.length_a   1.000
_cell.length_b   1.000
_cell.length_c   1.000
_cell.angle_alpha   90.00
_cell.angle_beta   90.00
_cell.angle_gamma   90.00
#
_symmetry.space_group_name_H-M   'P 1'
#
loop_
_entity.id
_entity.type
_entity.pdbx_description
1 polymer ?
#
loop_
_entity_poly.entity_id
_entity_poly.type
_entity_poly.pdbx_seq_one_letter_code
_entity_poly.pdbx_strand_id
1 'polypeptide(L)'
;MTLSTMPFEAHPAVTVRRSDDDGVTVVSVPAPGVDLEAVEHALILFALQTTGGNRTHAARLLRLTRSALLYRMHKYGLNGQAGSS
;
A
#
# COMPACT_ATOMS: atom_id res chain seq x y z
N MET A 1 -31.48 -6.13 24.24
CA MET A 1 -30.54 -5.01 24.04
C MET A 1 -29.75 -5.28 22.77
N THR A 2 -30.23 -4.78 21.63
CA THR A 2 -29.62 -5.04 20.32
C THR A 2 -28.60 -3.97 19.96
N LEU A 3 -27.41 -4.44 19.57
CA LEU A 3 -26.52 -3.88 18.55
C LEU A 3 -25.95 -2.48 18.82
N SER A 4 -24.83 -2.41 19.53
CA SER A 4 -23.82 -1.39 19.26
C SER A 4 -22.86 -1.96 18.22
N THR A 5 -23.31 -1.96 16.96
CA THR A 5 -22.38 -2.03 15.83
C THR A 5 -21.62 -0.71 15.88
N MET A 6 -20.41 -0.71 16.41
CA MET A 6 -19.50 0.41 16.23
C MET A 6 -19.43 0.63 14.72
N PRO A 7 -19.62 1.87 14.21
CA PRO A 7 -19.36 2.12 12.81
C PRO A 7 -17.92 1.66 12.58
N PHE A 8 -17.72 0.76 11.63
CA PHE A 8 -16.43 0.64 10.96
C PHE A 8 -16.10 2.07 10.57
N GLU A 9 -15.27 2.76 11.36
CA GLU A 9 -14.77 4.08 11.01
C GLU A 9 -14.24 3.87 9.60
N ALA A 10 -14.85 4.56 8.64
CA ALA A 10 -14.31 4.66 7.31
C ALA A 10 -12.91 5.25 7.52
N HIS A 11 -11.91 4.40 7.67
CA HIS A 11 -10.53 4.81 7.77
C HIS A 11 -10.35 5.72 6.59
N PRO A 12 -9.98 6.99 6.81
CA PRO A 12 -9.96 7.95 5.74
C PRO A 12 -9.04 7.43 4.64
N ALA A 13 -9.67 6.96 3.56
CA ALA A 13 -8.96 6.26 2.51
C ALA A 13 -8.09 7.31 1.84
N VAL A 14 -6.77 7.13 1.92
CA VAL A 14 -5.87 7.88 1.04
C VAL A 14 -6.23 7.50 -0.38
N THR A 15 -6.83 8.44 -1.11
CA THR A 15 -7.15 8.23 -2.51
C THR A 15 -6.11 8.93 -3.36
N VAL A 16 -5.46 8.17 -4.23
CA VAL A 16 -4.54 8.69 -5.24
C VAL A 16 -5.27 8.68 -6.57
N ARG A 17 -5.48 9.86 -7.17
CA ARG A 17 -6.07 9.99 -8.50
C ARG A 17 -5.04 10.65 -9.42
N ARG A 18 -4.78 10.04 -10.57
CA ARG A 18 -4.02 10.69 -11.64
C ARG A 18 -5.00 11.59 -12.40
N SER A 19 -4.66 12.88 -12.53
CA SER A 19 -5.31 13.74 -13.51
C SER A 19 -4.70 13.42 -14.88
N ASP A 20 -5.53 13.09 -15.86
CA ASP A 20 -5.09 12.68 -17.20
C ASP A 20 -4.54 13.86 -18.03
N ASP A 21 -4.85 15.10 -17.65
CA ASP A 21 -4.55 16.31 -18.45
C ASP A 21 -3.16 16.90 -18.18
N ASP A 22 -2.71 16.90 -16.90
CA ASP A 22 -1.47 17.60 -16.49
C ASP A 22 -0.40 16.68 -15.87
N GLY A 23 -0.64 15.36 -15.83
CA GLY A 23 0.25 14.42 -15.12
C GLY A 23 0.29 14.63 -13.59
N VAL A 24 -0.56 15.51 -13.06
CA VAL A 24 -0.67 15.81 -11.63
C VAL A 24 -1.31 14.62 -10.92
N THR A 25 -0.63 14.14 -9.89
CA THR A 25 -1.16 13.10 -9.00
C THR A 25 -1.78 13.79 -7.78
N VAL A 26 -3.10 13.71 -7.66
CA VAL A 26 -3.85 14.26 -6.55
C VAL A 26 -3.94 13.20 -5.46
N VAL A 27 -3.41 13.52 -4.28
CA VAL A 27 -3.51 12.68 -3.09
C VAL A 27 -4.47 13.35 -2.12
N SER A 28 -5.59 12.70 -1.84
CA SER A 28 -6.50 13.15 -0.80
C SER A 28 -6.08 12.53 0.52
N VAL A 29 -5.73 13.38 1.49
CA VAL A 29 -5.32 12.99 2.83
C VAL A 29 -6.34 13.54 3.83
N PRO A 30 -6.80 12.74 4.80
CA PRO A 30 -7.66 13.21 5.89
C PRO A 30 -7.06 14.34 6.72
N ALA A 31 -7.95 15.11 7.36
CA ALA A 31 -7.60 16.16 8.32
C ALA A 31 -6.65 15.70 9.46
N PRO A 32 -6.86 14.53 10.12
CA PRO A 32 -5.90 14.01 11.09
C PRO A 32 -4.55 13.56 10.50
N GLY A 33 -4.38 13.57 9.17
CA GLY A 33 -3.19 13.04 8.50
C GLY A 33 -3.22 11.52 8.34
N VAL A 34 -2.15 10.98 7.77
CA VAL A 34 -1.97 9.54 7.55
C VAL A 34 -0.61 9.08 8.04
N ASP A 35 -0.54 7.83 8.48
CA ASP A 35 0.73 7.17 8.72
C ASP A 35 1.36 6.74 7.39
N LEU A 36 2.45 7.43 7.01
CA LEU A 36 3.19 7.14 5.79
C LEU A 36 3.75 5.70 5.79
N GLU A 37 4.13 5.18 6.94
CA GLU A 37 4.68 3.83 7.07
C GLU A 37 3.59 2.78 6.80
N ALA A 38 2.40 2.97 7.34
CA ALA A 38 1.25 2.12 7.07
C ALA A 38 0.83 2.15 5.59
N VAL A 39 0.83 3.33 4.96
CA VAL A 39 0.53 3.50 3.52
C VAL A 39 1.59 2.80 2.67
N GLU A 40 2.88 2.99 2.97
CA GLU A 40 3.97 2.32 2.26
C GLU A 40 3.86 0.79 2.38
N HIS A 41 3.61 0.29 3.59
CA HIS A 41 3.43 -1.14 3.84
C HIS A 41 2.27 -1.72 3.03
N ALA A 42 1.11 -1.04 3.02
CA ALA A 42 -0.05 -1.46 2.24
C ALA A 42 0.23 -1.48 0.73
N LEU A 43 0.97 -0.50 0.20
CA LEU A 43 1.36 -0.44 -1.21
C LEU A 43 2.31 -1.60 -1.60
N ILE A 44 3.24 -1.96 -0.72
CA ILE A 44 4.14 -3.11 -0.95
C ILE A 44 3.35 -4.41 -0.98
N LEU A 45 2.43 -4.62 -0.03
CA LEU A 45 1.55 -5.79 -0.03
C LEU A 45 0.70 -5.86 -1.29
N PHE A 46 0.06 -4.75 -1.67
CA PHE A 46 -0.71 -4.65 -2.91
C PHE A 46 0.12 -5.04 -4.13
N ALA A 47 1.34 -4.50 -4.26
CA ALA A 47 2.21 -4.81 -5.39
C ALA A 47 2.64 -6.28 -5.41
N LEU A 48 2.96 -6.87 -4.26
CA LEU A 48 3.30 -8.29 -4.15
C LEU A 48 2.12 -9.19 -4.50
N GLN A 49 0.92 -8.90 -4.00
CA GLN A 49 -0.29 -9.65 -4.32
C GLN A 49 -0.64 -9.56 -5.81
N THR A 50 -0.59 -8.36 -6.37
CA THR A 50 -0.87 -8.10 -7.79
C THR A 50 0.09 -8.86 -8.71
N THR A 51 1.33 -9.10 -8.28
CA THR A 51 2.34 -9.80 -9.08
C THR A 51 2.54 -11.26 -8.67
N GLY A 52 1.67 -11.82 -7.83
CA GLY A 52 1.78 -13.21 -7.36
C GLY A 52 3.09 -13.50 -6.61
N GLY A 53 3.56 -12.52 -5.82
CA GLY A 53 4.81 -12.62 -5.06
C GLY A 53 6.07 -12.33 -5.88
N ASN A 54 5.96 -11.98 -7.16
CA ASN A 54 7.12 -11.66 -7.98
C ASN A 54 7.72 -10.29 -7.60
N ARG A 55 8.78 -10.34 -6.79
CA ARG A 55 9.45 -9.16 -6.20
C ARG A 55 10.00 -8.19 -7.24
N THR A 56 10.49 -8.68 -8.38
CA THR A 56 11.01 -7.81 -9.45
C THR A 56 9.87 -7.04 -10.12
N HIS A 57 8.75 -7.70 -10.39
CA HIS A 57 7.57 -7.04 -10.96
C HIS A 57 6.90 -6.10 -9.96
N ALA A 58 6.84 -6.47 -8.67
CA ALA A 58 6.30 -5.61 -7.62
C ALA A 58 7.11 -4.31 -7.49
N ALA A 59 8.45 -4.40 -7.53
CA ALA A 59 9.32 -3.23 -7.50
C ALA A 59 9.06 -2.31 -8.70
N ARG A 60 8.92 -2.88 -9.91
CA ARG A 60 8.59 -2.12 -11.12
C ARG A 60 7.23 -1.43 -11.02
N LEU A 61 6.21 -2.10 -10.47
CA LEU A 61 4.87 -1.55 -10.28
C LEU A 61 4.91 -0.31 -9.38
N LEU A 62 5.71 -0.35 -8.32
CA LEU A 62 5.91 0.77 -7.40
C LEU A 62 6.99 1.78 -7.86
N ARG A 63 7.57 1.59 -9.06
CA ARG A 63 8.70 2.40 -9.59
C ARG A 63 9.91 2.45 -8.64
N LEU A 64 10.16 1.37 -7.93
CA LEU A 64 11.32 1.18 -7.06
C LEU A 64 12.38 0.31 -7.74
N THR A 65 13.63 0.45 -7.29
CA THR A 65 14.64 -0.57 -7.58
C THR A 65 14.31 -1.84 -6.78
N ARG A 66 14.75 -3.01 -7.27
CA ARG A 66 14.58 -4.28 -6.55
C ARG A 66 15.19 -4.21 -5.14
N SER A 67 16.37 -3.64 -5.00
CA SER A 67 17.07 -3.51 -3.71
C SER A 67 16.29 -2.63 -2.73
N ALA A 68 15.70 -1.53 -3.23
CA ALA A 68 14.88 -0.63 -2.42
C ALA A 68 13.59 -1.30 -1.94
N LEU A 69 12.98 -2.17 -2.75
CA LEU A 69 11.84 -2.99 -2.33
C LEU A 69 12.25 -4.01 -1.26
N LEU A 70 13.35 -4.74 -1.48
CA LEU A 70 13.81 -5.76 -0.52
C LEU A 70 14.14 -5.18 0.85
N TYR A 71 14.76 -4.00 0.90
CA TYR A 71 15.02 -3.30 2.16
C TYR A 71 13.71 -3.02 2.91
N ARG A 72 12.69 -2.51 2.22
CA ARG A 72 11.37 -2.24 2.81
C ARG A 72 10.66 -3.52 3.24
N MET A 73 10.70 -4.57 2.42
CA MET A 73 10.14 -5.87 2.79
C MET A 73 10.80 -6.40 4.07
N HIS A 74 12.12 -6.24 4.22
CA HIS A 74 12.83 -6.63 5.43
C HIS A 74 12.40 -5.78 6.64
N LYS A 75 12.29 -4.45 6.46
CA LYS A 75 11.77 -3.53 7.49
C LYS A 75 10.39 -3.98 8.00
N TYR A 76 9.52 -4.44 7.11
CA TYR A 76 8.15 -4.84 7.41
C TYR A 76 7.95 -6.33 7.68
N GLY A 77 9.00 -7.16 7.69
CA GLY A 77 8.88 -8.60 7.93
C GLY A 77 8.14 -9.38 6.83
N LEU A 78 8.19 -8.90 5.58
CA LEU A 78 7.49 -9.48 4.41
C LEU A 78 8.32 -10.54 3.64
N ASN A 79 9.38 -11.04 4.26
CA ASN A 79 10.39 -11.87 3.57
C ASN A 79 9.98 -13.34 3.44
N GLY A 80 8.95 -13.79 4.15
CA GLY A 80 8.54 -15.20 4.25
C GLY A 80 7.25 -15.58 3.49
N GLN A 81 6.46 -14.61 3.02
CA GLN A 81 5.14 -14.83 2.44
C GLN A 81 5.17 -15.17 0.94
N ALA A 82 6.36 -15.34 0.35
CA ALA A 82 6.54 -15.53 -1.10
C ALA A 82 6.30 -16.97 -1.61
N GLY A 83 5.51 -17.79 -0.89
CA GLY A 83 5.28 -19.18 -1.31
C GLY A 83 4.34 -20.01 -0.44
N SER A 84 3.33 -19.41 0.19
CA SER A 84 2.33 -20.18 0.93
C SER A 84 1.00 -20.16 0.18
N SER A 85 0.86 -21.20 -0.64
CA SER A 85 -0.36 -21.93 -1.06
C SER A 85 -1.54 -21.17 -1.67
#